data_AF-A0A6D2KV81-F1
#
_entry.id   AF-A0A6D2KV81-F1
#
_cell.length_a   1.000
_cell.length_b   1.000
_cell.length_c   1.000
_cell.angle_alpha   90.00
_cell.angle_beta   90.00
_cell.angle_gamma   90.00
#
_symmetry.space_group_name_H-M   'P 1'
#
loop_
_entity.id
_entity.type
_entity.pdbx_description
1 polymer ?
#
loop_
_entity_poly.entity_id
_entity_poly.type
_entity_poly.pdbx_seq_one_letter_code
_entity_poly.pdbx_strand_id
1 'polypeptide(L)'
;MAALYFLTNVLKAKSKYKGNIEPFFLKVVDDLDLCEKFPWGRLTFDDLVDEVKKVAKKFKGGVVNEKDSWTFSGYILPIEAFAYECIPALARTFREPVHAESDCPRLCKHNFKATYMKGYPLSEINEAIGSNRDIISILEPTSEEETLMERIIDPGCDDGIGYVDHLVDLWRTI
;
A
#
# COMPACT_ATOMS: atom_id res chain seq x y z
N MET A 1 -7.78 4.27 -23.52
CA MET A 1 -7.88 2.83 -23.17
C MET A 1 -6.84 2.32 -22.19
N ALA A 2 -5.54 2.60 -22.34
CA ALA A 2 -4.52 2.16 -21.38
C ALA A 2 -4.74 2.75 -19.95
N ALA A 3 -5.05 4.04 -19.85
CA ALA A 3 -5.40 4.69 -18.58
C ALA A 3 -6.63 4.04 -17.90
N LEU A 4 -7.72 3.83 -18.65
CA LEU A 4 -8.91 3.11 -18.18
C LEU A 4 -8.60 1.69 -17.70
N TYR A 5 -7.76 0.95 -18.44
CA TYR A 5 -7.36 -0.40 -18.07
C TYR A 5 -6.55 -0.41 -16.76
N PHE A 6 -5.61 0.53 -16.61
CA PHE A 6 -4.83 0.70 -15.39
C PHE A 6 -5.72 1.09 -14.20
N LEU A 7 -6.60 2.08 -14.37
CA LEU A 7 -7.49 2.56 -13.32
C LEU A 7 -8.45 1.47 -12.82
N THR A 8 -8.94 0.63 -13.73
CA THR A 8 -9.97 -0.38 -13.39
C THR A 8 -9.37 -1.69 -12.88
N ASN A 9 -8.21 -2.10 -13.40
CA ASN A 9 -7.60 -3.38 -13.06
C ASN A 9 -6.44 -3.29 -12.07
N VAL A 10 -5.83 -2.11 -11.90
CA VAL A 10 -4.71 -1.91 -10.97
C VAL A 10 -5.14 -1.05 -9.78
N LEU A 11 -5.76 0.10 -10.02
CA LEU A 11 -6.15 1.02 -8.94
C LEU A 11 -7.48 0.63 -8.27
N LYS A 12 -8.52 0.28 -9.02
CA LYS A 12 -9.86 -0.06 -8.49
C LYS A 12 -10.15 -1.56 -8.49
N ALA A 13 -9.10 -2.39 -8.54
CA ALA A 13 -9.21 -3.83 -8.74
C ALA A 13 -10.03 -4.50 -7.62
N LYS A 14 -11.30 -4.84 -7.89
CA LYS A 14 -12.14 -5.58 -6.94
C LYS A 14 -11.96 -7.09 -7.13
N SER A 15 -12.10 -7.83 -6.03
CA SER A 15 -12.04 -9.31 -5.96
C SER A 15 -12.89 -10.08 -6.97
N LYS A 16 -13.89 -9.41 -7.57
CA LYS A 16 -14.73 -9.95 -8.63
C LYS A 16 -14.90 -8.89 -9.72
N TYR A 17 -13.97 -8.84 -10.67
CA TYR A 17 -14.10 -8.04 -11.87
C TYR A 17 -15.30 -8.55 -12.69
N LYS A 18 -16.40 -7.79 -12.68
CA LYS A 18 -17.61 -8.10 -13.46
C LYS A 18 -17.65 -7.40 -14.82
N GLY A 19 -16.53 -6.80 -15.26
CA GLY A 19 -16.45 -6.08 -16.54
C GLY A 19 -17.11 -4.69 -16.55
N ASN A 20 -17.85 -4.30 -15.51
CA ASN A 20 -18.49 -2.99 -15.45
C ASN A 20 -17.56 -1.95 -14.80
N ILE A 21 -17.16 -0.97 -15.60
CA ILE A 21 -16.53 0.27 -15.13
C ILE A 21 -17.62 1.20 -14.62
N GLU A 22 -17.42 1.81 -13.45
CA GLU A 22 -18.38 2.75 -12.90
C GLU A 22 -18.51 3.98 -13.83
N PRO A 23 -19.72 4.43 -14.19
CA PRO A 23 -19.92 5.57 -15.09
C PRO A 23 -19.25 6.85 -14.63
N PHE A 24 -19.05 7.01 -13.32
CA PHE A 24 -18.29 8.11 -12.74
C PHE A 24 -16.83 8.11 -13.24
N PHE A 25 -16.13 6.98 -13.18
CA PHE A 25 -14.74 6.90 -13.65
C PHE A 25 -14.62 7.06 -15.16
N LEU A 26 -15.63 6.66 -15.93
CA LEU A 26 -15.66 6.95 -17.37
C LEU A 26 -15.66 8.45 -17.61
N LYS A 27 -16.53 9.21 -16.91
CA LYS A 27 -16.57 10.67 -17.02
C LYS A 27 -15.27 11.34 -16.60
N VAL A 28 -14.62 10.84 -15.55
CA VAL A 28 -13.34 11.37 -15.07
C VAL A 28 -12.24 11.13 -16.11
N VAL A 29 -12.18 9.95 -16.75
CA VAL A 29 -11.13 9.65 -17.74
C VAL A 29 -11.40 10.27 -19.11
N ASP A 30 -12.65 10.53 -19.45
CA ASP A 30 -13.03 11.23 -20.69
C ASP A 30 -12.63 12.71 -20.67
N ASP A 31 -12.44 13.31 -19.49
CA ASP A 31 -11.94 14.67 -19.29
C ASP A 31 -10.49 14.63 -18.79
N LEU A 32 -9.52 14.96 -19.64
CA LEU A 32 -8.09 14.86 -19.32
C LEU A 32 -7.68 15.79 -18.17
N ASP A 33 -8.21 17.02 -18.15
CA ASP A 33 -7.87 18.01 -17.10
C ASP A 33 -8.41 17.54 -15.75
N LEU A 34 -9.60 16.95 -15.74
CA LEU A 34 -10.17 16.34 -14.54
C LEU A 34 -9.41 15.06 -14.16
N CYS A 35 -9.06 14.20 -15.11
CA CYS A 35 -8.34 12.95 -14.88
C CYS A 35 -6.97 13.18 -14.22
N GLU A 36 -6.26 14.23 -14.63
CA GLU A 36 -4.97 14.62 -14.07
C GLU A 36 -5.09 15.14 -12.64
N LYS A 37 -6.12 15.95 -12.37
CA LYS A 37 -6.35 16.55 -11.04
C LYS A 37 -7.10 15.62 -10.08
N PHE A 38 -7.66 14.53 -10.57
CA PHE A 38 -8.48 13.64 -9.75
C PHE A 38 -7.61 12.91 -8.72
N PRO A 39 -8.02 12.86 -7.43
CA PRO A 39 -7.18 12.32 -6.36
C PRO A 39 -7.23 10.78 -6.33
N TRP A 40 -6.71 10.13 -7.37
CA TRP A 40 -6.71 8.67 -7.54
C TRP A 40 -6.07 7.95 -6.35
N GLY A 41 -4.96 8.49 -5.84
CA GLY A 41 -4.26 7.91 -4.69
C GLY A 41 -5.13 7.88 -3.44
N ARG A 42 -5.77 9.01 -3.11
CA ARG A 42 -6.66 9.10 -1.94
C ARG A 42 -7.85 8.17 -2.06
N LEU A 43 -8.50 8.13 -3.22
CA LEU A 43 -9.64 7.23 -3.47
C LEU A 43 -9.26 5.77 -3.21
N THR A 44 -8.14 5.32 -3.78
CA THR A 44 -7.71 3.92 -3.66
C THR A 44 -7.25 3.59 -2.24
N PHE A 45 -6.62 4.54 -1.53
CA PHE A 45 -6.25 4.37 -0.13
C PHE A 45 -7.48 4.22 0.78
N ASP A 46 -8.50 5.06 0.60
CA ASP A 46 -9.73 4.99 1.40
C ASP A 46 -10.47 3.66 1.17
N ASP A 47 -10.56 3.18 -0.08
CA ASP A 47 -11.15 1.87 -0.40
C ASP A 47 -10.42 0.72 0.32
N LEU A 48 -9.09 0.75 0.29
CA LEU A 48 -8.23 -0.24 0.91
C LEU A 48 -8.39 -0.28 2.43
N VAL A 49 -8.41 0.89 3.10
CA VAL A 49 -8.64 0.98 4.54
C VAL A 49 -10.00 0.37 4.91
N ASP A 50 -11.05 0.65 4.11
CA ASP A 50 -12.37 0.07 4.32
C ASP A 50 -12.40 -1.45 4.12
N GLU A 51 -11.66 -1.97 3.14
CA GLU A 51 -11.49 -3.40 2.94
C GLU A 51 -10.74 -4.07 4.10
N VAL A 52 -9.64 -3.47 4.57
CA VAL A 52 -8.89 -3.95 5.75
C VAL A 52 -9.78 -3.98 6.98
N LYS A 53 -10.59 -2.95 7.23
CA LYS A 53 -11.56 -2.94 8.34
C LYS A 53 -12.59 -4.07 8.23
N LYS A 54 -13.12 -4.33 7.03
CA LYS A 54 -14.06 -5.44 6.79
C LYS A 54 -13.41 -6.79 7.07
N VAL A 55 -12.17 -6.97 6.62
CA VAL A 55 -11.38 -8.18 6.86
C VAL A 55 -11.11 -8.37 8.34
N ALA A 56 -10.60 -7.35 9.02
CA ALA A 56 -10.33 -7.38 10.45
C ALA A 56 -11.60 -7.70 11.26
N LYS A 57 -12.74 -7.09 10.91
CA LYS A 57 -14.04 -7.38 11.55
C LYS A 57 -14.48 -8.83 11.32
N LYS A 58 -14.29 -9.36 10.11
CA LYS A 58 -14.61 -10.76 9.78
C LYS A 58 -13.74 -11.73 10.60
N PHE A 59 -12.47 -11.40 10.80
CA PHE A 59 -11.52 -12.23 11.53
C PHE A 59 -11.43 -11.99 13.03
N LYS A 60 -12.18 -11.01 13.59
CA LYS A 60 -12.26 -10.80 15.05
C LYS A 60 -12.71 -12.03 15.85
N GLY A 61 -13.29 -13.04 15.19
CA GLY A 61 -13.64 -14.34 15.80
C GLY A 61 -12.60 -15.45 15.62
N GLY A 62 -11.45 -15.19 14.98
CA GLY A 62 -10.39 -16.18 14.73
C GLY A 62 -10.71 -17.29 13.72
N VAL A 63 -11.92 -17.30 13.16
CA VAL A 63 -12.35 -18.33 12.19
C VAL A 63 -12.10 -17.82 10.77
N VAL A 64 -11.07 -18.38 10.13
CA VAL A 64 -10.76 -18.23 8.71
C VAL A 64 -11.11 -19.57 8.05
N ASN A 65 -12.05 -19.59 7.10
CA ASN A 65 -12.32 -20.80 6.33
C ASN A 65 -11.37 -20.91 5.15
N GLU A 66 -11.05 -22.13 4.68
CA GLU A 66 -10.22 -22.32 3.47
C GLU A 66 -10.75 -21.62 2.22
N LYS A 67 -12.07 -21.35 2.17
CA LYS A 67 -12.72 -20.65 1.06
C LYS A 67 -12.70 -19.13 1.19
N ASP A 68 -12.25 -18.60 2.33
CA ASP A 68 -12.15 -17.17 2.57
C ASP A 68 -10.92 -16.60 1.85
N SER A 69 -11.11 -16.20 0.60
CA SER A 69 -10.14 -15.40 -0.15
C SER A 69 -10.50 -13.92 -0.08
N TRP A 70 -9.49 -13.08 0.13
CA TRP A 70 -9.63 -11.63 0.04
C TRP A 70 -8.57 -11.09 -0.93
N THR A 71 -8.96 -10.07 -1.67
CA THR A 71 -8.06 -9.28 -2.51
C THR A 71 -8.33 -7.84 -2.18
N PHE A 72 -7.27 -7.08 -1.94
CA PHE A 72 -7.37 -5.67 -1.68
C PHE A 72 -7.24 -4.91 -2.99
N SER A 73 -8.01 -3.84 -3.17
CA SER A 73 -7.86 -2.98 -4.35
C SER A 73 -6.75 -1.95 -4.13
N GLY A 74 -5.81 -1.89 -5.08
CA GLY A 74 -4.68 -0.95 -5.09
C GLY A 74 -3.76 -0.98 -3.85
N TYR A 75 -2.68 -0.18 -3.85
CA TYR A 75 -1.65 -0.03 -2.80
C TYR A 75 -1.14 -1.31 -2.08
N ILE A 76 -1.45 -2.52 -2.55
CA ILE A 76 -1.00 -3.78 -1.92
C ILE A 76 0.52 -3.82 -1.87
N LEU A 77 1.18 -3.50 -2.98
CA LEU A 77 2.65 -3.54 -3.05
C LEU A 77 3.28 -2.53 -2.07
N PRO A 78 2.87 -1.24 -2.03
CA PRO A 78 3.28 -0.31 -0.99
C PRO A 78 3.02 -0.81 0.44
N ILE A 79 1.82 -1.32 0.76
CA ILE A 79 1.50 -1.81 2.12
C ILE A 79 2.36 -3.01 2.49
N GLU A 80 2.49 -3.97 1.56
CA GLU A 80 3.28 -5.16 1.76
C GLU A 80 4.73 -4.77 2.05
N ALA A 81 5.34 -3.94 1.19
CA ALA A 81 6.70 -3.47 1.40
C ALA A 81 6.87 -2.61 2.66
N PHE A 82 5.87 -1.78 3.00
CA PHE A 82 5.88 -0.92 4.18
C PHE A 82 6.06 -1.74 5.46
N ALA A 83 5.43 -2.91 5.58
CA ALA A 83 5.64 -3.79 6.73
C ALA A 83 7.11 -4.20 6.91
N TYR A 84 7.85 -4.41 5.81
CA TYR A 84 9.26 -4.76 5.85
C TYR A 84 10.15 -3.54 6.10
N GLU A 85 9.74 -2.34 5.69
CA GLU A 85 10.41 -1.09 6.08
C GLU A 85 10.27 -0.82 7.59
N CYS A 86 9.06 -1.00 8.14
CA CYS A 86 8.78 -0.73 9.55
C CYS A 86 9.33 -1.80 10.50
N ILE A 87 9.54 -3.03 10.04
CA ILE A 87 10.06 -4.14 10.86
C ILE A 87 11.41 -4.58 10.29
N PRO A 88 12.54 -4.05 10.81
CA PRO A 88 13.86 -4.30 10.24
C PRO A 88 14.24 -5.78 10.15
N ALA A 89 13.75 -6.60 11.09
CA ALA A 89 13.98 -8.04 11.09
C ALA A 89 13.38 -8.72 9.85
N LEU A 90 12.20 -8.30 9.41
CA LEU A 90 11.59 -8.78 8.18
C LEU A 90 12.39 -8.34 6.96
N ALA A 91 12.77 -7.07 6.85
CA ALA A 91 13.58 -6.59 5.72
C ALA A 91 14.89 -7.37 5.56
N ARG A 92 15.66 -7.55 6.63
CA ARG A 92 16.94 -8.28 6.58
C ARG A 92 16.76 -9.72 6.13
N THR A 93 15.67 -10.35 6.55
CA THR A 93 15.42 -11.77 6.29
C THR A 93 14.92 -11.99 4.87
N PHE A 94 13.97 -11.16 4.41
CA PHE A 94 13.16 -11.44 3.23
C PHE A 94 13.39 -10.51 2.05
N ARG A 95 14.14 -9.42 2.21
CA ARG A 95 14.46 -8.47 1.14
C ARG A 95 15.95 -8.40 0.85
N GLU A 96 16.27 -7.95 -0.35
CA GLU A 96 17.62 -7.69 -0.81
C GLU A 96 17.67 -6.35 -1.57
N PRO A 97 18.78 -5.59 -1.45
CA PRO A 97 18.92 -4.34 -2.16
C PRO A 97 19.05 -4.59 -3.66
N VAL A 98 18.51 -3.66 -4.45
CA VAL A 98 18.58 -3.68 -5.91
C VAL A 98 19.40 -2.47 -6.36
N HIS A 99 20.10 -2.59 -7.47
CA HIS A 99 20.70 -1.42 -8.10
C HIS A 99 19.60 -0.47 -8.56
N ALA A 100 19.50 0.67 -7.89
CA ALA A 100 18.54 1.73 -8.16
C ALA A 100 19.25 3.07 -8.08
N GLU A 101 18.86 4.00 -8.93
CA GLU A 101 19.34 5.38 -8.88
C GLU A 101 18.90 6.06 -7.57
N SER A 102 19.62 7.08 -7.13
CA SER A 102 19.31 7.79 -5.87
C SER A 102 17.92 8.41 -5.87
N ASP A 103 17.44 8.85 -7.04
CA ASP A 103 16.12 9.45 -7.24
C ASP A 103 15.00 8.43 -7.46
N CYS A 104 15.28 7.13 -7.40
CA CYS A 104 14.25 6.11 -7.40
C CYS A 104 13.46 6.12 -6.07
N PRO A 105 12.13 5.91 -6.10
CA PRO A 105 11.34 5.74 -4.89
C PRO A 105 11.86 4.61 -4.00
N ARG A 106 11.67 4.73 -2.68
CA ARG A 106 12.10 3.73 -1.67
C ARG A 106 11.76 2.28 -2.05
N LEU A 107 10.54 2.09 -2.54
CA LEU A 107 9.99 0.80 -2.93
C LEU A 107 10.82 0.12 -4.04
N CYS A 108 11.50 0.89 -4.88
CA CYS A 108 12.31 0.40 -6.00
C CYS A 108 13.73 0.02 -5.58
N LYS A 109 14.17 0.38 -4.36
CA LYS A 109 15.54 0.13 -3.88
C LYS A 109 15.73 -1.29 -3.34
N HIS A 110 14.65 -2.06 -3.17
CA HIS A 110 14.67 -3.42 -2.64
C HIS A 110 13.73 -4.36 -3.40
N ASN A 111 14.13 -5.62 -3.52
CA ASN A 111 13.29 -6.72 -3.97
C ASN A 111 13.06 -7.71 -2.83
N PHE A 112 11.99 -8.48 -2.93
CA PHE A 112 11.87 -9.70 -2.15
C PHE A 112 12.85 -10.73 -2.67
N LYS A 113 13.54 -11.42 -1.74
CA LYS A 113 14.38 -12.56 -2.09
C LYS A 113 13.53 -13.58 -2.83
N ALA A 114 14.08 -14.12 -3.92
CA ALA A 114 13.38 -15.11 -4.73
C ALA A 114 13.05 -16.33 -3.85
N THR A 115 11.76 -16.55 -3.64
CA THR A 115 11.26 -17.83 -3.15
C THR A 115 10.65 -18.56 -4.34
N TYR A 116 10.96 -19.84 -4.49
CA TYR A 116 10.27 -20.68 -5.48
C TYR A 116 8.84 -21.06 -5.00
N MET A 117 8.24 -20.22 -4.16
CA MET A 117 6.95 -20.37 -3.50
C MET A 117 6.06 -19.15 -3.76
N LYS A 118 4.76 -19.27 -3.47
CA LYS A 118 3.80 -18.16 -3.63
C LYS A 118 3.85 -17.11 -2.50
N GLY A 119 4.80 -17.23 -1.59
CA GLY A 119 4.94 -16.37 -0.40
C GLY A 119 5.64 -17.08 0.75
N TYR A 120 5.76 -16.39 1.88
CA TYR A 120 6.37 -16.89 3.10
C TYR A 120 5.33 -17.52 4.04
N PRO A 121 5.58 -18.73 4.57
CA PRO A 121 4.78 -19.31 5.64
C PRO A 121 4.74 -18.40 6.87
N LEU A 122 3.59 -18.36 7.56
CA LEU A 122 3.43 -17.57 8.78
C LEU A 122 4.46 -17.97 9.87
N SER A 123 4.85 -19.24 9.93
CA SER A 123 5.88 -19.72 10.85
C SER A 123 7.24 -19.07 10.60
N GLU A 124 7.64 -18.92 9.34
CA GLU A 124 8.91 -18.27 8.97
C GLU A 124 8.87 -16.77 9.27
N ILE A 125 7.74 -16.11 9.01
CA ILE A 125 7.54 -14.70 9.35
C ILE A 125 7.65 -14.51 10.88
N ASN A 126 6.98 -15.36 11.66
CA ASN A 126 7.04 -15.30 13.12
C ASN A 126 8.44 -15.60 13.67
N GLU A 127 9.17 -16.54 13.07
CA GLU A 127 10.55 -16.84 13.42
C GLU A 127 11.49 -15.66 13.13
N ALA A 128 11.32 -15.02 11.97
CA ALA A 128 12.10 -13.84 11.59
C ALA A 128 11.85 -12.64 12.53
N ILE A 129 10.61 -12.45 12.97
CA ILE A 129 10.27 -11.44 13.99
C ILE A 129 10.86 -11.84 15.35
N GLY A 130 10.77 -13.13 15.70
CA GLY A 130 11.27 -13.67 16.96
C GLY A 130 10.62 -13.01 18.17
N SER A 131 11.43 -12.60 19.13
CA SER A 131 11.00 -11.79 20.28
C SER A 131 11.15 -10.28 20.07
N ASN A 132 11.57 -9.86 18.87
CA ASN A 132 11.84 -8.46 18.57
C ASN A 132 10.53 -7.65 18.53
N ARG A 133 10.52 -6.48 19.18
CA ARG A 133 9.40 -5.54 19.20
C ARG A 133 9.74 -4.19 18.54
N ASP A 134 10.87 -4.12 17.85
CA ASP A 134 11.31 -2.93 17.13
C ASP A 134 10.44 -2.73 15.89
N ILE A 135 9.38 -1.95 16.05
CA ILE A 135 8.55 -1.44 14.97
C ILE A 135 8.86 0.05 14.84
N ILE A 136 9.34 0.45 13.67
CA ILE A 136 9.54 1.85 13.31
C ILE A 136 8.17 2.41 12.94
N SER A 137 7.54 3.10 13.88
CA SER A 137 6.19 3.65 13.70
C SER A 137 6.12 4.80 12.68
N ILE A 138 7.23 5.52 12.49
CA ILE A 138 7.32 6.64 11.56
C ILE A 138 8.56 6.44 10.69
N LEU A 139 8.34 6.30 9.38
CA LEU A 139 9.40 6.21 8.40
C LEU A 139 9.81 7.62 7.97
N GLU A 140 10.85 8.16 8.58
CA GLU A 140 11.39 9.45 8.16
C GLU A 140 11.95 9.36 6.73
N PRO A 141 11.70 10.37 5.89
CA PRO A 141 12.34 10.49 4.59
C PRO A 141 13.85 10.63 4.73
N THR A 142 14.59 10.03 3.80
CA THR A 142 16.02 10.34 3.60
C THR A 142 16.16 11.66 2.84
N SER A 143 17.33 12.32 2.88
CA SER A 143 17.56 13.58 2.14
C SER A 143 17.35 13.44 0.61
N GLU A 144 17.63 12.26 0.06
CA GLU A 144 17.34 11.93 -1.34
C GLU A 144 15.82 11.89 -1.60
N GLU A 145 15.05 11.32 -0.66
CA GLU A 145 13.60 11.22 -0.75
C GLU A 145 12.92 12.57 -0.51
N GLU A 146 13.45 13.42 0.37
CA GLU A 146 12.98 14.80 0.53
C GLU A 146 13.03 15.55 -0.81
N THR A 147 14.19 15.47 -1.50
CA THR A 147 14.38 16.07 -2.82
C THR A 147 13.43 15.47 -3.86
N LEU A 148 13.17 14.16 -3.81
CA LEU A 148 12.23 13.49 -4.70
C LEU A 148 10.78 13.94 -4.43
N MET A 149 10.39 14.03 -3.16
CA MET A 149 9.04 14.43 -2.75
C MET A 149 8.76 15.88 -3.16
N GLU A 150 9.72 16.81 -3.04
CA GLU A 150 9.58 18.18 -3.53
C GLU A 150 9.28 18.26 -5.04
N ARG A 151 9.72 17.26 -5.82
CA ARG A 151 9.47 17.17 -7.26
C ARG A 151 8.14 16.52 -7.61
N ILE A 152 7.60 15.67 -6.73
CA ILE A 152 6.38 14.87 -6.98
C ILE A 152 5.15 15.52 -6.33
N ILE A 153 5.32 16.18 -5.19
CA ILE A 153 4.24 16.83 -4.44
C ILE A 153 4.09 18.26 -4.94
N ASP A 154 2.89 18.61 -5.42
CA ASP A 154 2.61 19.95 -5.88
C ASP A 154 2.80 21.00 -4.75
N PRO A 155 3.45 22.15 -5.03
CA PRO A 155 3.59 23.21 -4.05
C PRO A 155 2.23 23.69 -3.53
N GLY A 156 1.99 23.54 -2.22
CA GLY A 156 0.72 23.90 -1.59
C GLY A 156 -0.34 22.79 -1.59
N CYS A 157 0.01 21.56 -1.98
CA CYS A 157 -0.76 20.38 -1.63
C CYS A 157 -0.66 20.16 -0.11
N ASP A 158 -1.62 20.73 0.63
CA ASP A 158 -1.99 20.20 1.94
C ASP A 158 -2.61 18.82 1.66
N ASP A 159 -1.89 17.75 2.00
CA ASP A 159 -2.40 16.38 1.92
C ASP A 159 -3.63 16.15 2.84
N GLY A 160 -4.08 17.19 3.53
CA GLY A 160 -5.15 17.16 4.51
C GLY A 160 -4.70 16.44 5.78
N ILE A 161 -3.42 16.10 5.89
CA ILE A 161 -2.78 15.54 7.08
C ILE A 161 -2.16 16.69 7.88
N GLY A 162 -2.90 17.79 8.02
CA GLY A 162 -2.62 18.75 9.08
C GLY A 162 -2.71 18.04 10.43
N TYR A 163 -1.57 17.75 11.07
CA TYR A 163 -1.37 17.27 12.46
C TYR A 163 -2.31 16.18 13.02
N VAL A 164 -3.14 15.54 12.20
CA VAL A 164 -4.11 14.53 12.61
C VAL A 164 -3.87 13.29 11.75
N ASP A 165 -2.87 12.53 12.15
CA ASP A 165 -2.71 11.17 11.69
C ASP A 165 -3.81 10.32 12.35
N HIS A 166 -4.92 10.16 11.64
CA HIS A 166 -6.05 9.34 12.08
C HIS A 166 -5.66 7.87 12.33
N LEU A 167 -4.56 7.37 11.75
CA LEU A 167 -4.05 6.04 12.07
C LEU A 167 -3.33 6.07 13.42
N VAL A 168 -2.46 7.05 13.69
CA VAL A 168 -1.82 7.23 15.01
C VAL A 168 -2.87 7.43 16.11
N ASP A 169 -3.91 8.23 15.87
CA ASP A 169 -4.99 8.42 16.84
C ASP A 169 -5.82 7.15 17.04
N LEU A 170 -6.07 6.37 15.98
CA LEU A 170 -6.75 5.08 16.09
C LEU A 170 -5.92 4.08 16.90
N TRP A 171 -4.60 4.05 16.72
CA TRP A 171 -3.68 3.18 17.48
C TRP A 171 -3.55 3.58 18.95
N ARG A 172 -3.74 4.86 19.30
CA ARG A 172 -3.79 5.33 20.70
C ARG A 172 -5.08 4.96 21.43
N THR A 173 -6.10 4.49 20.71
CA THR A 173 -7.43 4.13 21.27
C THR A 173 -7.71 2.63 21.34
N ILE A 174 -6.73 1.79 20.98
CA ILE A 174 -6.75 0.33 21.13
C ILE A 174 -5.80 -0.08 22.26
#